data_AF-A0A961FNI3-F1
#
_entry.id   AF-A0A961FNI3-F1
#
_cell.length_a   1.000
_cell.length_b   1.000
_cell.length_c   1.000
_cell.angle_alpha   90.00
_cell.angle_beta   90.00
_cell.angle_gamma   90.00
#
_symmetry.space_group_name_H-M   'P 1'
#
loop_
_entity.id
_entity.type
_entity.pdbx_description
1 polymer ?
#
loop_
_entity_poly.entity_id
_entity_poly.type
_entity_poly.pdbx_seq_one_letter_code
_entity_poly.pdbx_strand_id
1 'polypeptide(L)' 'MAKEVVKVIKLQIKGGAANPAPPIGPALGQAGVNIMAFCKEFNAATSSKAGEVLPTVISVYKDKSFTFI' A
#
# COMPACT_ATOMS: atom_id res chain seq x y z
N MET A 1 -20.23 -7.97 -4.90
CA MET A 1 -19.45 -8.46 -6.07
C MET A 1 -17.98 -8.28 -5.75
N ALA A 2 -17.15 -9.33 -5.83
CA ALA A 2 -15.73 -9.21 -5.53
C ALA A 2 -15.04 -8.43 -6.67
N LYS A 3 -14.33 -7.35 -6.33
CA LYS A 3 -13.56 -6.59 -7.34
C LYS A 3 -12.45 -7.48 -7.89
N GLU A 4 -12.27 -7.51 -9.21
CA GLU A 4 -11.22 -8.28 -9.88
C GLU A 4 -9.84 -7.70 -9.55
N VAL A 5 -8.99 -8.53 -8.93
CA VAL A 5 -7.60 -8.17 -8.59
C VAL A 5 -6.75 -8.29 -9.85
N VAL A 6 -6.12 -7.19 -10.26
CA VAL A 6 -5.24 -7.15 -11.43
C VAL A 6 -3.77 -7.32 -11.06
N LYS A 7 -3.38 -6.97 -9.83
CA LYS A 7 -2.00 -7.10 -9.35
C LYS A 7 -1.97 -7.22 -7.83
N VAL A 8 -1.03 -8.02 -7.33
CA VAL A 8 -0.72 -8.11 -5.91
C VAL A 8 0.71 -7.66 -5.69
N ILE A 9 0.92 -6.77 -4.74
CA ILE A 9 2.24 -6.23 -4.38
C ILE A 9 2.50 -6.61 -2.92
N LYS A 10 3.69 -7.12 -2.63
CA LYS A 10 4.11 -7.47 -1.27
C LYS A 10 5.29 -6.59 -0.90
N LEU A 11 5.16 -5.84 0.19
CA LEU A 11 6.19 -4.93 0.68
C LEU A 11 6.36 -5.09 2.19
N GLN A 12 7.52 -4.68 2.70
CA GLN A 12 7.73 -4.48 4.12
C GLN A 12 7.77 -2.98 4.39
N ILE A 13 6.86 -2.48 5.22
CA ILE A 13 6.69 -1.05 5.45
C ILE A 13 6.67 -0.80 6.95
N LYS A 14 7.41 0.22 7.39
CA LYS A 14 7.35 0.66 8.79
C LYS A 14 5.99 1.28 9.08
N GLY A 15 5.31 0.80 10.11
CA GLY A 15 4.03 1.35 10.55
C GLY A 15 4.13 2.85 10.83
N GLY A 16 3.10 3.59 10.42
CA GLY A 16 3.03 5.05 10.58
C GLY A 16 4.03 5.85 9.73
N ALA A 17 4.89 5.20 8.93
CA ALA A 17 6.01 5.83 8.25
C ALA A 17 6.12 5.47 6.75
N ALA A 18 5.03 5.08 6.09
CA ALA A 18 4.96 4.94 4.65
C ALA A 18 5.17 6.29 3.94
N ASN A 19 6.01 6.30 2.92
CA ASN A 19 6.33 7.47 2.11
C ASN A 19 6.58 7.04 0.64
N PRO A 20 6.57 7.98 -0.33
CA PRO A 20 6.71 7.63 -1.76
C PRO A 20 8.12 7.22 -2.19
N ALA A 21 9.09 7.06 -1.27
CA ALA A 21 10.43 6.62 -1.61
C ALA A 21 10.44 5.14 -2.05
N PRO A 22 11.50 4.68 -2.75
CA PRO A 22 11.71 3.26 -3.01
C PRO A 22 11.72 2.46 -1.70
N PRO A 23 11.06 1.28 -1.65
CA PRO A 23 10.44 0.56 -2.77
C PRO A 23 8.97 0.92 -3.04
N ILE A 24 8.30 1.71 -2.20
CA ILE A 24 6.85 1.95 -2.24
C ILE A 24 6.44 2.71 -3.51
N GLY A 25 7.10 3.83 -3.80
CA GLY A 25 6.78 4.68 -4.95
C GLY A 25 6.80 3.94 -6.28
N PRO A 26 7.92 3.28 -6.65
CA PRO A 26 8.00 2.52 -7.89
C PRO A 26 6.99 1.36 -7.96
N ALA A 27 6.84 0.58 -6.88
CA ALA A 27 5.97 -0.60 -6.88
C ALA A 27 4.49 -0.25 -7.11
N LEU A 28 4.01 0.79 -6.42
CA LEU A 28 2.64 1.29 -6.54
C LEU A 28 2.42 2.08 -7.83
N GLY A 29 3.38 2.92 -8.23
CA GLY A 29 3.31 3.71 -9.45
C GLY A 29 3.22 2.84 -10.71
N GLN A 30 4.03 1.77 -10.79
CA GLN A 30 3.95 0.78 -11.87
C GLN A 30 2.63 -0.01 -11.89
N ALA A 31 1.86 0.01 -10.80
CA ALA A 31 0.54 -0.60 -10.71
C ALA A 31 -0.61 0.40 -10.93
N GLY A 32 -0.30 1.68 -11.17
CA GLY A 32 -1.31 2.73 -11.36
C GLY A 32 -2.05 3.12 -10.08
N VAL A 33 -1.50 2.78 -8.90
CA VAL A 33 -2.07 3.11 -7.59
C VAL A 33 -1.69 4.53 -7.18
N ASN A 34 -2.60 5.25 -6.54
CA ASN A 34 -2.30 6.56 -5.96
C ASN A 34 -1.41 6.41 -4.72
N ILE A 35 -0.11 6.68 -4.90
CA ILE A 35 0.93 6.51 -3.88
C ILE A 35 0.65 7.37 -2.64
N MET A 36 0.23 8.62 -2.82
CA MET A 36 -0.03 9.54 -1.70
C MET A 36 -1.24 9.09 -0.88
N ALA A 37 -2.30 8.62 -1.56
CA ALA A 37 -3.48 8.07 -0.90
C ALA A 37 -3.11 6.82 -0.08
N PHE A 38 -2.36 5.90 -0.66
CA PHE A 38 -1.86 4.71 0.04
C PHE A 38 -1.05 5.08 1.28
N CYS A 39 -0.06 5.98 1.16
CA CYS A 39 0.77 6.38 2.31
C CYS A 39 -0.08 6.96 3.44
N LYS A 40 -1.08 7.80 3.12
CA LYS A 40 -1.97 8.39 4.12
C LYS A 40 -2.84 7.34 4.81
N GLU A 41 -3.49 6.47 4.05
CA GLU A 41 -4.34 5.40 4.59
C GLU A 41 -3.53 4.39 5.41
N PHE A 42 -2.38 3.96 4.90
CA PHE A 42 -1.48 3.04 5.60
C PHE A 42 -0.99 3.64 6.91
N ASN A 43 -0.53 4.89 6.92
CA ASN A 43 -0.03 5.54 8.14
C ASN A 43 -1.13 5.74 9.18
N ALA A 44 -2.36 6.05 8.76
CA ALA A 44 -3.50 6.13 9.67
C ALA A 44 -3.83 4.76 10.28
N ALA A 45 -3.92 3.72 9.44
CA ALA A 45 -4.26 2.36 9.85
C ALA A 45 -3.18 1.69 10.73
N THR A 46 -1.92 2.09 10.56
CA THR A 46 -0.76 1.51 11.26
C THR A 46 -0.16 2.45 12.32
N SER A 47 -0.87 3.53 12.66
CA SER A 47 -0.44 4.50 13.68
C SER A 47 -0.18 3.87 15.04
N SER A 48 -0.93 2.83 15.41
CA SER A 48 -0.73 2.07 16.65
C SER A 48 0.49 1.15 16.64
N LYS A 49 1.05 0.88 15.46
CA LYS A 49 2.25 0.04 15.24
C LYS A 49 3.41 0.87 14.70
N ALA A 50 3.46 2.14 15.07
CA ALA A 50 4.46 3.07 14.58
C ALA A 50 5.88 2.57 14.87
N GLY A 51 6.71 2.47 13.83
CA GLY A 51 8.09 2.00 13.94
C GLY A 51 8.30 0.49 13.76
N GLU A 52 7.24 -0.33 13.82
CA GLU A 52 7.33 -1.77 13.54
C GLU A 52 7.35 -2.04 12.04
N VAL A 53 8.12 -3.04 11.60
CA VAL A 53 8.12 -3.47 10.19
C VAL A 53 6.94 -4.41 9.96
N LEU A 54 5.97 -3.94 9.17
CA LEU A 54 4.77 -4.69 8.84
C LEU A 54 4.90 -5.30 7.45
N PRO A 55 4.71 -6.63 7.30
CA PRO A 55 4.55 -7.25 6.00
C PRO A 55 3.18 -6.85 5.45
N THR A 56 3.16 -6.07 4.37
CA THR A 56 1.95 -5.50 3.78
C THR A 56 1.68 -6.15 2.43
N VAL A 57 0.47 -6.68 2.25
CA VAL A 57 0.02 -7.21 0.95
C VAL A 57 -1.02 -6.27 0.36
N ILE A 58 -0.70 -5.65 -0.77
CA ILE A 58 -1.52 -4.66 -1.44
C ILE A 58 -2.17 -5.32 -2.65
N SER A 59 -3.49 -5.40 -2.63
CA SER A 59 -4.29 -5.89 -3.76
C SER A 59 -4.75 -4.69 -4.58
N VAL A 60 -4.38 -4.67 -5.86
CA VAL A 60 -4.77 -3.63 -6.81
C VAL A 60 -5.89 -4.16 -7.69
N TYR A 61 -6.95 -3.38 -7.83
CA TYR A 61 -8.13 -3.73 -8.60
C TYR A 61 -8.15 -3.02 -9.96
N LYS A 62 -8.96 -3.53 -10.89
CA LYS A 62 -9.07 -3.00 -12.27
C LYS A 62 -9.48 -1.53 -12.34
N ASP A 63 -10.24 -1.06 -11.36
CA ASP A 63 -10.67 0.33 -11.20
C ASP A 63 -9.57 1.25 -10.61
N LYS A 64 -8.33 0.74 -10.47
CA LYS A 64 -7.19 1.40 -9.81
C LYS A 64 -7.39 1.66 -8.31
N SER A 65 -8.47 1.14 -7.71
CA SER A 65 -8.58 1.09 -6.26
C SER A 65 -7.63 0.04 -5.69
N PHE A 66 -7.34 0.13 -4.39
CA PHE A 66 -6.48 -0.80 -3.69
C PHE A 66 -7.05 -1.15 -2.32
N THR A 67 -6.64 -2.30 -1.80
CA THR A 67 -6.79 -2.69 -0.40
C THR A 67 -5.45 -3.22 0.10
N PHE A 68 -5.25 -3.22 1.41
CA PHE A 68 -4.07 -3.80 2.03
C PHE A 68 -4.41 -4.54 3.33
N ILE A 69 -3.60 -5.56 3.64
CA ILE A 69 -3.60 -6.30 4.91
C ILE A 69 -2.20 -6.36 5.49
#